data_AF-A0A1F5CPI7-F1
#
_entry.id   AF-A0A1F5CPI7-F1
#
_cell.length_a   1.000
_cell.length_b   1.000
_cell.length_c   1.000
_cell.angle_alpha   90.00
_cell.angle_beta   90.00
_cell.angle_gamma   90.00
#
_symmetry.space_group_name_H-M   'P 1'
#
loop_
_entity.id
_entity.type
_entity.pdbx_description
1 polymer ?
#
loop_
_entity_poly.entity_id
_entity_poly.type
_entity_poly.pdbx_seq_one_letter_code
_entity_poly.pdbx_strand_id
1 'polypeptide(L)'
;MPRRLPEKTKNALRKPRRYGNKSRFRPSRPFVQWSPVKENQEIEVVIDDIGSRGDGIAKIQGYLIFVPRSKMGERVKVKILSVSGKFAVAEKVVQVGN
;
A
#
# COMPACT_ATOMS: atom_id res chain seq x y z
N MET A 1 -17.92 4.84 64.79
CA MET A 1 -17.85 6.28 64.46
C MET A 1 -16.83 6.48 63.34
N PRO A 2 -17.17 7.09 62.19
CA PRO A 2 -16.17 7.37 61.16
C PRO A 2 -15.21 8.46 61.67
N ARG A 3 -13.89 8.19 61.61
CA ARG A 3 -12.87 9.16 62.02
C ARG A 3 -12.88 10.36 61.07
N ARG A 4 -13.11 11.57 61.61
CA ARG A 4 -13.07 12.83 60.86
C ARG A 4 -11.66 13.03 60.29
N LEU A 5 -11.57 13.22 58.98
CA LEU A 5 -10.29 13.49 58.33
C LEU A 5 -9.71 14.84 58.82
N PRO A 6 -8.38 14.94 59.02
CA PRO A 6 -7.75 16.18 59.45
C PRO A 6 -7.94 17.30 58.41
N GLU A 7 -8.23 18.52 58.86
CA GLU A 7 -8.59 19.64 57.98
C GLU A 7 -7.54 19.96 56.90
N LYS A 8 -6.27 19.69 57.20
CA LYS A 8 -5.12 19.88 56.30
C LYS A 8 -5.19 19.02 55.03
N THR A 9 -6.00 17.95 55.03
CA THR A 9 -6.20 17.08 53.86
C THR A 9 -7.40 17.46 52.99
N LYS A 10 -8.24 18.42 53.44
CA LYS A 10 -9.40 18.89 52.66
C LYS A 10 -9.00 19.63 51.38
N ASN A 11 -7.84 20.29 51.39
CA ASN A 11 -7.34 21.12 50.28
C ASN A 11 -6.06 20.57 49.62
N ALA A 12 -5.68 19.32 49.91
CA ALA A 12 -4.55 18.71 49.22
C ALA A 12 -4.87 18.60 47.73
N LEU A 13 -4.05 19.21 46.87
CA LEU A 13 -4.16 19.08 45.42
C LEU A 13 -4.17 17.59 45.08
N ARG A 14 -5.32 17.09 44.62
CA ARG A 14 -5.42 15.74 44.08
C ARG A 14 -4.40 15.65 42.96
N LYS A 15 -3.38 14.80 43.13
CA LYS A 15 -2.39 14.48 42.10
C LYS A 15 -3.15 14.31 40.78
N PRO A 16 -2.85 15.08 39.72
CA PRO A 16 -3.69 15.10 38.53
C PRO A 16 -3.87 13.67 38.06
N ARG A 17 -5.13 13.24 37.98
CA ARG A 17 -5.48 11.94 37.40
C ARG A 17 -4.83 11.90 36.03
N ARG A 18 -3.95 10.92 35.84
CA ARG A 18 -3.20 10.62 34.60
C ARG A 18 -3.94 11.19 33.40
N TYR A 19 -3.50 12.34 32.92
CA TYR A 19 -3.98 12.86 31.66
C TYR A 19 -3.55 11.81 30.64
N GLY A 20 -4.54 11.03 30.18
CA GLY A 20 -4.33 9.95 29.23
C GLY A 20 -3.43 10.46 28.15
N ASN A 21 -2.26 9.82 28.03
CA ASN A 21 -1.23 10.23 27.13
C ASN A 21 -1.88 10.41 25.76
N LYS A 22 -1.95 11.65 25.28
CA LYS A 22 -2.53 12.04 23.99
C LYS A 22 -1.68 11.48 22.82
N SER A 23 -0.75 10.57 23.13
CA SER A 23 0.11 9.79 22.28
C SER A 23 -0.58 8.56 21.67
N ARG A 24 -1.76 8.75 21.07
CA ARG A 24 -2.23 7.82 20.03
C ARG A 24 -2.73 8.53 18.78
N PHE A 25 -2.38 9.81 18.61
CA PHE A 25 -2.30 10.40 17.28
C PHE A 25 -1.13 9.71 16.56
N ARG A 26 -1.37 8.50 16.07
CA ARG A 26 -0.63 8.00 14.92
C ARG A 26 -0.95 9.03 13.85
N PRO A 27 0.01 9.84 13.39
CA PRO A 27 -0.28 10.71 12.27
C PRO A 27 -0.83 9.79 11.20
N SER A 28 -2.02 10.14 10.72
CA SER A 28 -2.60 9.56 9.53
C SER A 28 -1.52 9.74 8.47
N ARG A 29 -0.67 8.72 8.27
CA ARG A 29 0.26 8.67 7.15
C ARG A 29 -0.60 9.06 5.96
N PRO A 30 -0.29 10.12 5.21
CA PRO A 30 -1.06 10.41 4.03
C PRO A 30 -0.91 9.16 3.16
N PHE A 31 -1.97 8.34 3.10
CA PHE A 31 -1.99 7.07 2.39
C PHE A 31 -2.09 7.32 0.89
N VAL A 32 -1.33 8.29 0.38
CA VAL A 32 -1.07 8.41 -1.04
C VAL A 32 -0.13 7.26 -1.36
N GLN A 33 -0.73 6.08 -1.57
CA GLN A 33 -0.09 4.94 -2.20
C GLN A 33 0.28 5.43 -3.60
N TRP A 34 1.48 5.97 -3.74
CA TRP A 34 2.03 6.30 -5.03
C TRP A 34 2.09 4.99 -5.80
N SER A 35 1.22 4.84 -6.80
CA SER A 35 1.31 3.68 -7.68
C SER A 35 2.67 3.79 -8.38
N PRO A 36 3.48 2.72 -8.40
CA PRO A 36 4.80 2.75 -9.04
C PRO A 36 4.70 2.95 -10.56
N VAL A 37 3.49 2.86 -11.10
CA VAL A 37 3.21 2.95 -12.52
C VAL A 37 2.16 4.03 -12.84
N LYS A 38 2.32 4.65 -14.01
CA LYS A 38 1.35 5.60 -14.57
C LYS A 38 0.63 5.02 -15.78
N GLU A 39 -0.59 5.48 -16.00
CA GLU A 39 -1.34 5.18 -17.22
C GLU A 39 -0.60 5.69 -18.46
N ASN A 40 -0.69 4.94 -19.56
CA ASN A 40 -0.01 5.18 -20.83
C ASN A 40 1.52 5.16 -20.78
N GLN A 41 2.12 4.72 -19.68
CA GLN A 41 3.56 4.55 -19.59
C GLN A 41 3.99 3.25 -20.27
N GLU A 42 5.07 3.31 -21.02
CA GLU A 42 5.75 2.14 -21.58
C GLU A 42 6.91 1.75 -20.67
N ILE A 43 6.95 0.48 -20.28
CA ILE A 43 7.98 -0.07 -19.43
C ILE A 43 8.41 -1.45 -19.92
N GLU A 44 9.65 -1.81 -19.66
CA GLU A 44 10.16 -3.14 -19.90
C GLU A 44 10.02 -3.97 -18.62
N VAL A 45 9.36 -5.12 -18.71
CA VAL A 45 9.09 -5.99 -17.58
C VAL A 45 9.45 -7.43 -17.90
N VAL A 46 9.84 -8.17 -16.87
CA VAL A 46 10.01 -9.61 -16.92
C VAL A 46 8.71 -10.24 -16.43
N ILE A 47 8.21 -11.24 -17.16
CA ILE A 47 7.09 -12.05 -16.68
C ILE A 47 7.63 -13.10 -15.71
N ASP A 48 7.24 -12.98 -14.45
CA ASP A 48 7.65 -13.90 -13.39
C ASP A 48 6.78 -15.16 -13.38
N ASP A 49 5.48 -15.01 -13.65
CA ASP A 49 4.50 -16.10 -13.51
C ASP A 49 3.39 -16.02 -14.56
N ILE A 50 2.62 -17.10 -14.71
CA ILE A 50 1.42 -17.17 -15.57
C ILE A 50 0.22 -17.53 -14.70
N GLY A 51 -0.82 -16.71 -14.73
CA GLY A 51 -2.09 -16.99 -14.08
C GLY A 51 -2.86 -18.12 -14.79
N SER A 52 -3.83 -18.72 -14.09
CA SER A 52 -4.60 -19.88 -14.60
C SER A 52 -5.36 -19.64 -15.91
N ARG A 53 -5.61 -18.37 -16.28
CA ARG A 53 -6.24 -17.97 -17.54
C ARG A 53 -5.26 -17.80 -18.71
N GLY A 54 -3.96 -17.99 -18.47
CA GLY A 54 -2.92 -17.71 -19.45
C GLY A 54 -2.48 -16.23 -19.48
N ASP A 55 -2.82 -15.47 -18.45
CA ASP A 55 -2.37 -14.09 -18.29
C ASP A 55 -0.96 -14.07 -17.69
N GLY A 56 -0.03 -13.34 -18.29
CA GLY A 56 1.30 -13.12 -17.71
C GLY A 56 1.24 -12.17 -16.53
N ILE A 57 1.94 -12.51 -15.46
CA ILE A 57 2.03 -11.71 -14.24
C ILE A 57 3.46 -11.17 -14.13
N ALA A 58 3.58 -9.84 -14.14
CA ALA A 58 4.82 -9.14 -13.83
C ALA A 58 4.70 -8.44 -12.47
N LYS A 59 5.79 -8.45 -11.69
CA LYS A 59 5.81 -7.85 -10.35
C LYS A 59 6.85 -6.73 -10.28
N ILE A 60 6.39 -5.51 -10.01
CA ILE A 60 7.27 -4.34 -9.81
C ILE A 60 7.06 -3.78 -8.42
N GLN A 61 8.07 -3.83 -7.56
CA GLN A 61 8.01 -3.27 -6.19
C GLN A 61 6.78 -3.75 -5.38
N GLY A 62 6.33 -4.99 -5.60
CA GLY A 62 5.14 -5.54 -4.93
C GLY A 62 3.81 -5.18 -5.58
N TYR A 63 3.84 -4.48 -6.72
CA TYR A 63 2.68 -4.14 -7.53
C TYR A 63 2.52 -5.11 -8.70
N LEU A 64 1.30 -5.61 -8.90
CA LEU A 64 1.01 -6.63 -9.91
C LEU A 64 0.60 -5.98 -11.23
N ILE A 65 1.21 -6.44 -12.31
CA ILE A 65 0.88 -6.01 -13.67
C ILE A 65 0.44 -7.24 -14.45
N PHE A 66 -0.80 -7.20 -14.93
CA PHE A 66 -1.36 -8.24 -15.77
C PHE A 66 -1.09 -7.91 -17.23
N VAL A 67 -0.44 -8.84 -17.91
CA VAL A 67 -0.06 -8.73 -19.32
C VAL A 67 -0.62 -9.94 -20.07
N PRO A 68 -1.72 -9.79 -20.82
CA PRO A 68 -2.28 -10.90 -21.59
C PRO A 68 -1.29 -11.31 -22.70
N ARG A 69 -1.39 -12.57 -23.16
CA ARG A 69 -0.59 -13.11 -24.28
C ARG A 69 0.94 -13.07 -24.04
N SER A 70 1.38 -13.23 -22.80
CA SER A 70 2.79 -13.25 -22.43
C SER A 70 3.23 -14.61 -21.91
N LYS A 71 4.50 -14.96 -22.11
CA LYS A 71 5.09 -16.23 -21.64
C LYS A 71 5.96 -15.99 -20.40
N MET A 72 6.04 -17.00 -19.55
CA MET A 72 6.90 -17.01 -18.37
C MET A 72 8.37 -16.85 -18.77
N GLY A 73 9.10 -15.98 -18.09
CA GLY A 73 10.52 -15.72 -18.36
C GLY A 73 10.80 -14.83 -19.57
N GLU A 74 9.77 -14.36 -20.27
CA GLU A 74 9.94 -13.43 -21.39
C GLU A 74 10.17 -12.00 -20.89
N ARG A 75 11.10 -11.27 -21.53
CA ARG A 75 11.25 -9.82 -21.38
C ARG A 75 10.41 -9.13 -22.44
N VAL A 76 9.42 -8.38 -22.02
CA VAL A 76 8.47 -7.73 -22.91
C VAL A 76 8.36 -6.25 -22.59
N LYS A 77 8.26 -5.43 -23.64
CA LYS A 77 7.82 -4.05 -23.50
C LYS A 77 6.30 -4.05 -23.41
N VAL A 78 5.78 -3.39 -22.39
CA VAL A 78 4.35 -3.31 -22.11
C VAL A 78 3.93 -1.85 -21.96
N LYS A 79 2.73 -1.53 -22.46
CA LYS A 79 2.09 -0.25 -22.29
C LYS A 79 0.96 -0.38 -21.30
N ILE A 80 0.98 0.44 -20.26
CA ILE A 80 -0.02 0.40 -19.20
C ILE A 80 -1.29 1.09 -19.69
N LEU A 81 -2.39 0.35 -19.73
CA LEU A 81 -3.69 0.86 -20.17
C LEU A 81 -4.45 1.50 -19.02
N SER A 82 -4.46 0.86 -17.86
CA SER A 82 -5.18 1.34 -16.68
C SER A 82 -4.48 0.92 -15.39
N VAL A 83 -4.48 1.83 -14.41
CA VAL A 83 -3.87 1.64 -13.09
C VAL A 83 -4.98 1.59 -12.05
N SER A 84 -5.16 0.44 -11.40
CA SER A 84 -6.05 0.26 -10.25
C SER A 84 -5.26 0.22 -8.96
N GLY A 85 -5.84 0.56 -7.81
CA GLY A 85 -5.05 0.73 -6.56
C GLY A 85 -4.15 -0.44 -6.13
N LYS A 86 -4.43 -1.68 -6.56
CA LYS A 86 -3.62 -2.87 -6.22
C LYS A 86 -2.92 -3.53 -7.42
N PHE A 87 -3.29 -3.17 -8.65
CA PHE A 87 -2.79 -3.81 -9.87
C PHE A 87 -2.96 -2.92 -11.09
N ALA A 88 -2.14 -3.12 -12.13
CA ALA A 88 -2.34 -2.48 -13.42
C ALA A 88 -2.63 -3.52 -14.50
N VAL A 89 -3.37 -3.09 -15.51
CA VAL A 89 -3.55 -3.82 -16.76
C VAL A 89 -2.66 -3.18 -17.80
N ALA A 90 -1.81 -3.99 -18.43
CA ALA A 90 -0.91 -3.55 -19.47
C ALA A 90 -1.06 -4.45 -20.70
N GLU A 91 -0.81 -3.88 -21.86
CA GLU A 91 -0.78 -4.61 -23.13
C GLU A 91 0.67 -4.79 -23.59
N LYS A 92 0.97 -5.97 -24.11
CA LYS A 92 2.27 -6.29 -24.68
C LYS A 92 2.46 -5.53 -26.01
N VAL A 93 3.43 -4.63 -26.03
CA VAL A 93 3.84 -3.90 -27.25
C VAL A 93 4.98 -4.68 -27.89
N VAL A 94 4.68 -5.88 -28.41
CA VAL A 94 5.66 -6.62 -29.20
C VAL A 94 5.51 -6.26 -30.66
N GLN A 95 6.56 -5.62 -31.15
CA GLN A 95 6.78 -5.29 -32.53
C GLN A 95 6.84 -6.59 -33.34
N VAL A 96 6.02 -6.62 -34.38
CA VAL A 96 5.86 -7.71 -35.36
C VAL A 96 7.23 -8.15 -35.86
N GLY A 97 7.53 -9.44 -35.68
CA GLY A 97 8.74 -10.07 -36.21
C GLY A 97 8.45 -11.51 -36.64
N ASN A 98 8.12 -11.64 -37.93
CA ASN A 98 7.98 -12.83 -38.79
C ASN A 98 6.74 -13.71 -38.63
#